data_AF-A0A932T2Y6-F1
#
_entry.id   AF-A0A932T2Y6-F1
#
_cell.length_a   1.000
_cell.length_b   1.000
_cell.length_c   1.000
_cell.angle_alpha   90.00
_cell.angle_beta   90.00
_cell.angle_gamma   90.00
#
_symmetry.space_group_name_H-M   'P 1'
#
loop_
_entity.id
_entity.type
_entity.pdbx_description
1 polymer ?
#
loop_
_entity_poly.entity_id
_entity_poly.type
_entity_poly.pdbx_seq_one_letter_code
_entity_poly.pdbx_strand_id
1 'polypeptide(L)'
;MSIAAQQMQDWCARLVEKSPDFPPLEECLKKIPAVGSLSQLPAGTRVLVRGDTDVVFDEQGQPDDDSRLRALVDTLKLGVERGWVQVLYGHRGRDPKLSLEPVAKYLEGLLTAAGVKCGKLSVISDWMNNETGEILDSAGAAVARLSPGSIVLLENTRKYTLEQALWKAKPADLPGLAPKLAAYANGMREKIGRVHVNEG
;
A
#
# COMPACT_ATOMS: atom_id res chain seq x y z
N MET A 1 15.21 -5.82 11.60
CA MET A 1 15.93 -6.89 10.89
C MET A 1 15.57 -6.78 9.43
N SER A 2 16.58 -6.84 8.56
CA SER A 2 16.41 -6.90 7.10
C SER A 2 16.03 -8.33 6.70
N ILE A 3 15.15 -8.48 5.71
CA ILE A 3 14.73 -9.76 5.16
C ILE A 3 15.76 -10.21 4.12
N ALA A 4 16.36 -11.37 4.31
CA ALA A 4 17.28 -11.95 3.33
C ALA A 4 16.52 -12.58 2.15
N ALA A 5 17.16 -12.67 0.99
CA ALA A 5 16.56 -13.29 -0.20
C ALA A 5 16.13 -14.74 0.05
N GLN A 6 16.95 -15.53 0.76
CA GLN A 6 16.60 -16.92 1.12
C GLN A 6 15.33 -16.97 1.98
N GLN A 7 15.24 -16.10 2.99
CA GLN A 7 14.06 -16.02 3.86
C GLN A 7 12.80 -15.63 3.07
N MET A 8 12.93 -14.71 2.12
CA MET A 8 11.83 -14.34 1.22
C MET A 8 11.42 -15.51 0.32
N GLN A 9 12.39 -16.24 -0.24
CA GLN A 9 12.13 -17.42 -1.07
C GLN A 9 11.36 -18.48 -0.29
N ASP A 10 11.79 -18.80 0.93
CA ASP A 10 11.15 -19.80 1.79
C ASP A 10 9.70 -19.39 2.13
N TRP A 11 9.46 -18.10 2.34
CA TRP A 11 8.10 -17.57 2.53
C TRP A 11 7.25 -17.69 1.26
N CYS A 12 7.77 -17.27 0.11
CA CYS A 12 7.06 -17.37 -1.16
C CYS A 12 6.75 -18.81 -1.56
N ALA A 13 7.64 -19.77 -1.25
CA ALA A 13 7.40 -21.19 -1.53
C ALA A 13 6.13 -21.69 -0.84
N ARG A 14 5.90 -21.29 0.41
CA ARG A 14 4.69 -21.63 1.17
C ARG A 14 3.41 -20.98 0.61
N LEU A 15 3.54 -19.89 -0.14
CA LEU A 15 2.41 -19.18 -0.74
C LEU A 15 2.01 -19.73 -2.11
N VAL A 16 2.99 -20.15 -2.92
CA VAL A 16 2.74 -20.67 -4.28
C VAL A 16 2.35 -22.14 -4.28
N GLU A 17 2.65 -22.87 -3.19
CA GLU A 17 2.23 -24.25 -2.98
C GLU A 17 0.95 -24.32 -2.14
N LYS A 18 0.09 -25.30 -2.41
CA LYS A 18 -1.06 -25.58 -1.54
C LYS A 18 -0.55 -26.19 -0.23
N SER A 19 -0.54 -25.41 0.84
CA SER A 19 -0.26 -25.95 2.18
C SER A 19 -1.52 -26.63 2.74
N PRO A 20 -1.49 -27.94 3.04
CA PRO A 20 -2.60 -28.63 3.69
C PRO A 20 -2.84 -28.10 5.12
N ASP A 21 -1.85 -27.41 5.72
CA ASP A 21 -1.88 -26.88 7.07
C ASP A 21 -2.27 -25.38 7.13
N PHE A 22 -2.82 -24.81 6.05
CA PHE A 22 -3.27 -23.43 6.08
C PHE A 22 -4.53 -23.30 6.95
N PRO A 23 -4.54 -22.46 8.00
CA PRO A 23 -5.69 -22.34 8.88
C PRO A 23 -6.92 -21.79 8.14
N PRO A 24 -8.14 -22.10 8.61
CA PRO A 24 -9.37 -21.53 8.04
C PRO A 24 -9.33 -20.00 8.00
N LEU A 25 -9.97 -19.39 6.99
CA LEU A 25 -9.98 -17.94 6.80
C LEU A 25 -10.48 -17.21 8.05
N GLU A 26 -11.51 -17.72 8.69
CA GLU A 26 -12.10 -17.13 9.90
C GLU A 26 -11.11 -17.09 11.06
N GLU A 27 -10.23 -18.09 11.17
CA GLU A 27 -9.17 -18.10 12.18
C GLU A 27 -8.07 -17.10 11.85
N CYS A 28 -7.70 -16.99 10.57
CA CYS A 28 -6.78 -15.96 10.10
C CYS A 28 -7.32 -14.56 10.43
N LEU A 29 -8.58 -14.29 10.11
CA LEU A 29 -9.22 -12.99 10.32
C LEU A 29 -9.26 -12.61 11.80
N LYS A 30 -9.54 -13.56 12.71
CA LYS A 30 -9.52 -13.31 14.16
C LYS A 30 -8.14 -12.91 14.69
N LYS A 31 -7.05 -13.26 14.00
CA LYS A 31 -5.68 -12.92 14.39
C LYS A 31 -5.24 -11.56 13.85
N ILE A 32 -6.00 -10.95 12.94
CA ILE A 32 -5.69 -9.63 12.39
C ILE A 32 -6.14 -8.56 13.40
N PRO A 33 -5.22 -7.75 13.94
CA PRO A 33 -5.60 -6.67 14.84
C PRO A 33 -6.40 -5.60 14.09
N ALA A 34 -7.46 -5.09 14.72
CA ALA A 34 -8.17 -3.93 14.19
C ALA A 34 -7.26 -2.68 14.21
N VAL A 35 -7.45 -1.74 13.29
CA VAL A 35 -6.65 -0.51 13.21
C VAL A 35 -6.65 0.31 14.52
N GLY A 36 -7.73 0.24 15.30
CA GLY A 36 -7.81 0.87 16.63
C GLY A 36 -6.77 0.37 17.64
N SER A 37 -6.24 -0.84 17.46
CA SER A 37 -5.15 -1.39 18.27
C SER A 37 -3.83 -0.60 18.12
N LEU A 38 -3.70 0.16 17.02
CA LEU A 38 -2.55 1.01 16.73
C LEU A 38 -2.65 2.39 17.37
N SER A 39 -3.70 2.68 18.15
CA SER A 39 -3.98 4.01 18.74
C SER A 39 -2.85 4.58 19.62
N GLN A 40 -1.93 3.74 20.11
CA GLN A 40 -0.76 4.14 20.91
C GLN A 40 0.44 4.59 20.07
N LEU A 41 0.38 4.49 18.74
CA LEU A 41 1.45 4.94 17.88
C LEU A 41 1.64 6.46 17.99
N PRO A 42 2.88 6.95 18.14
CA PRO A 42 3.16 8.38 18.21
C PRO A 42 2.71 9.14 16.96
N ALA A 43 2.34 10.40 17.13
CA ALA A 43 2.16 11.33 16.01
C ALA A 43 3.46 11.42 15.18
N GLY A 44 3.33 11.58 13.87
CA GLY A 44 4.43 11.53 12.91
C GLY A 44 4.86 10.12 12.51
N THR A 45 4.25 9.06 13.08
CA THR A 45 4.51 7.69 12.63
C THR A 45 4.10 7.54 11.17
N ARG A 46 5.02 7.00 10.35
CA ARG A 46 4.77 6.67 8.94
C ARG A 46 4.04 5.33 8.84
N VAL A 47 2.80 5.39 8.39
CA VAL A 47 1.88 4.24 8.27
C VAL A 47 1.60 3.99 6.80
N LEU A 48 1.94 2.80 6.32
CA LEU A 48 1.54 2.32 5.01
C LEU A 48 0.10 1.84 5.09
N VAL A 49 -0.74 2.34 4.20
CA VAL A 49 -2.13 1.91 4.07
C VAL A 49 -2.27 1.28 2.69
N ARG A 50 -2.40 -0.05 2.64
CA ARG A 50 -2.75 -0.74 1.40
C ARG A 50 -4.26 -0.65 1.25
N GLY A 51 -4.72 0.00 0.18
CA GLY A 51 -6.15 0.19 -0.09
C GLY A 51 -6.60 -0.47 -1.39
N ASP A 52 -7.88 -0.86 -1.47
CA ASP A 52 -8.53 -1.10 -2.77
C ASP A 52 -8.84 0.23 -3.46
N THR A 53 -7.96 0.62 -4.39
CA THR A 53 -8.10 1.85 -5.20
C THR A 53 -8.58 1.57 -6.62
N ASP A 54 -9.07 0.36 -6.90
CA ASP A 54 -9.44 -0.06 -8.25
C ASP A 54 -10.78 0.55 -8.66
N VAL A 55 -10.76 1.82 -9.06
CA VAL A 55 -11.97 2.57 -9.40
C VAL A 55 -11.90 3.07 -10.84
N VAL A 56 -13.00 2.83 -11.57
CA VAL A 56 -13.24 3.36 -12.90
C VAL A 56 -13.87 4.73 -12.74
N PHE A 57 -13.32 5.71 -13.46
CA PHE A 57 -13.81 7.09 -13.47
C PHE A 57 -14.26 7.42 -14.88
N ASP A 58 -15.36 8.16 -14.99
CA ASP A 58 -15.83 8.75 -16.23
C ASP A 58 -14.95 9.95 -16.67
N GLU A 59 -15.29 10.55 -17.81
CA GLU A 59 -14.58 11.71 -18.37
C GLU A 59 -14.65 12.96 -17.47
N GLN A 60 -15.68 13.04 -16.61
CA GLN A 60 -15.89 14.12 -15.65
C GLN A 60 -15.17 13.86 -14.32
N GLY A 61 -14.50 12.71 -14.17
CA GLY A 61 -13.80 12.30 -12.96
C GLY A 61 -14.74 11.84 -11.84
N GLN A 62 -15.96 11.41 -12.17
CA GLN A 62 -16.86 10.73 -11.25
C GLN A 62 -16.69 9.21 -11.35
N PRO A 63 -16.65 8.50 -10.21
CA PRO A 63 -16.58 7.05 -10.22
C PRO A 63 -17.95 6.41 -10.46
N ASP A 64 -17.98 5.28 -11.16
CA ASP A 64 -19.20 4.47 -11.33
C ASP A 64 -19.66 3.84 -10.00
N ASP A 65 -18.70 3.44 -9.17
CA ASP A 65 -18.87 2.91 -7.81
C ASP A 65 -17.69 3.37 -6.95
N ASP A 66 -17.97 4.11 -5.88
CA ASP A 66 -16.98 4.65 -4.96
C ASP A 66 -16.89 3.91 -3.62
N SER A 67 -17.62 2.80 -3.46
CA SER A 67 -17.70 2.03 -2.21
C SER A 67 -16.31 1.66 -1.66
N ARG A 68 -15.39 1.28 -2.55
CA ARG A 68 -13.98 1.00 -2.25
C ARG A 68 -13.25 2.17 -1.61
N LEU A 69 -13.45 3.39 -2.12
CA LEU A 69 -12.81 4.59 -1.57
C LEU A 69 -13.48 5.05 -0.28
N ARG A 70 -14.80 4.88 -0.17
CA ARG A 70 -15.53 5.15 1.09
C ARG A 70 -15.07 4.24 2.22
N ALA A 71 -14.75 2.98 1.93
CA ALA A 71 -14.22 2.04 2.92
C ALA A 71 -12.90 2.53 3.55
N LEU A 72 -12.11 3.32 2.84
CA LEU A 72 -10.84 3.89 3.35
C LEU A 72 -11.03 5.08 4.30
N VAL A 73 -12.20 5.75 4.26
CA VAL A 73 -12.39 7.07 4.89
C VAL A 73 -12.18 6.99 6.40
N ASP A 74 -12.73 5.99 7.08
CA ASP A 74 -12.64 5.87 8.53
C ASP A 74 -11.20 5.62 8.99
N THR A 75 -10.47 4.76 8.28
CA THR A 75 -9.05 4.49 8.57
C THR A 75 -8.18 5.72 8.33
N LEU A 76 -8.41 6.42 7.21
CA LEU A 76 -7.66 7.64 6.90
C LEU A 76 -7.96 8.77 7.88
N LYS A 77 -9.23 8.93 8.27
CA LYS A 77 -9.65 9.89 9.29
C LYS A 77 -8.97 9.60 10.63
N LEU A 78 -8.99 8.34 11.07
CA LEU A 78 -8.31 7.94 12.31
C LEU A 78 -6.82 8.28 12.24
N GLY A 79 -6.14 8.00 11.13
CA GLY A 79 -4.73 8.32 10.99
C GLY A 79 -4.44 9.83 11.05
N VAL A 80 -5.29 10.67 10.46
CA VAL A 80 -5.17 12.14 10.56
C VAL A 80 -5.38 12.61 12.01
N GLU A 81 -6.40 12.11 12.69
CA GLU A 81 -6.68 12.44 14.10
C GLU A 81 -5.54 12.04 15.04
N ARG A 82 -4.82 10.96 14.72
CA ARG A 82 -3.64 10.49 15.45
C ARG A 82 -2.34 11.17 15.00
N GLY A 83 -2.41 12.06 14.00
CA GLY A 83 -1.24 12.74 13.45
C GLY A 83 -0.28 11.82 12.71
N TRP A 84 -0.72 10.66 12.21
CA TRP A 84 0.12 9.76 11.43
C TRP A 84 0.42 10.38 10.05
N VAL A 85 1.58 10.04 9.51
CA VAL A 85 1.92 10.30 8.10
C VAL A 85 1.47 9.07 7.32
N GLN A 86 0.38 9.20 6.58
CA GLN A 86 -0.25 8.07 5.91
C GLN A 86 0.21 7.99 4.46
N VAL A 87 0.75 6.84 4.08
CA VAL A 87 1.17 6.53 2.71
C VAL A 87 0.22 5.49 2.16
N LEU A 88 -0.80 5.96 1.44
CA LEU A 88 -1.79 5.12 0.76
C LEU A 88 -1.19 4.57 -0.53
N TYR A 89 -1.42 3.30 -0.82
CA TYR A 89 -1.01 2.71 -2.08
C TYR A 89 -1.96 1.58 -2.47
N GLY A 90 -2.12 1.38 -3.77
CA GLY A 90 -3.08 0.45 -4.34
C GLY A 90 -2.87 0.36 -5.85
N HIS A 91 -3.70 -0.43 -6.52
CA HIS A 91 -3.70 -0.48 -7.96
C HIS A 91 -4.98 0.13 -8.54
N ARG A 92 -4.92 0.52 -9.81
CA ARG A 92 -6.08 0.96 -10.59
C ARG A 92 -6.03 0.35 -11.98
N GLY A 93 -7.07 -0.39 -12.33
CA GLY A 93 -7.19 -1.14 -13.57
C GLY A 93 -6.02 -2.11 -13.80
N ARG A 94 -5.89 -2.59 -15.03
CA ARG A 94 -4.76 -3.45 -15.44
C ARG A 94 -3.72 -2.72 -16.29
N ASP A 95 -4.06 -1.55 -16.81
CA ASP A 95 -3.14 -0.74 -17.62
C ASP A 95 -2.14 -0.02 -16.69
N PRO A 96 -0.82 -0.30 -16.83
CA PRO A 96 0.25 0.36 -16.06
C PRO A 96 0.28 1.88 -16.18
N LYS A 97 -0.37 2.46 -17.20
CA LYS A 97 -0.43 3.90 -17.44
C LYS A 97 -1.53 4.61 -16.64
N LEU A 98 -2.45 3.87 -16.02
CA LEU A 98 -3.51 4.46 -15.22
C LEU A 98 -2.93 5.05 -13.93
N SER A 99 -2.97 6.36 -13.79
CA SER A 99 -2.54 7.06 -12.58
C SER A 99 -3.58 6.99 -11.47
N LEU A 100 -3.12 7.10 -10.22
CA LEU A 100 -3.92 7.30 -9.01
C LEU A 100 -4.24 8.78 -8.74
N GLU A 101 -3.83 9.73 -9.58
CA GLU A 101 -4.23 11.14 -9.42
C GLU A 101 -5.77 11.34 -9.34
N PRO A 102 -6.61 10.67 -10.17
CA PRO A 102 -8.06 10.77 -10.03
C PRO A 102 -8.57 10.23 -8.69
N VAL A 103 -7.95 9.15 -8.18
CA VAL A 103 -8.27 8.59 -6.86
C VAL A 103 -7.92 9.59 -5.76
N ALA A 104 -6.73 10.19 -5.81
CA ALA A 104 -6.31 11.21 -4.84
C ALA A 104 -7.29 12.39 -4.79
N LYS A 105 -7.68 12.91 -5.96
CA LYS A 105 -8.62 14.04 -6.08
C LYS A 105 -10.01 13.68 -5.54
N TYR A 106 -10.52 12.50 -5.86
CA TYR A 106 -11.83 12.08 -5.38
C TYR A 106 -11.85 11.83 -3.87
N LEU A 107 -10.82 11.15 -3.37
CA LEU A 107 -10.66 10.84 -1.95
C LEU A 107 -10.49 12.09 -1.09
N GLU A 108 -9.83 13.13 -1.60
CA GLU A 108 -9.77 14.45 -0.97
C GLU A 108 -11.18 15.03 -0.75
N GLY A 109 -12.07 14.88 -1.73
CA GLY A 109 -13.48 15.28 -1.63
C GLY A 109 -14.23 14.49 -0.54
N LEU A 110 -14.06 13.16 -0.51
CA LEU A 110 -14.67 12.30 0.51
C LEU A 110 -14.19 12.67 1.93
N LEU A 111 -12.89 12.88 2.10
CA LEU A 111 -12.28 13.27 3.37
C LEU A 111 -12.77 14.65 3.84
N THR A 112 -12.86 15.60 2.92
CA THR A 112 -13.42 16.93 3.20
C THR A 112 -14.88 16.84 3.63
N ALA A 113 -15.70 16.05 2.93
CA ALA A 113 -17.09 15.81 3.30
C ALA A 113 -17.23 15.12 4.67
N ALA A 114 -16.26 14.29 5.05
CA ALA A 114 -16.18 13.65 6.37
C ALA A 114 -15.59 14.55 7.48
N GLY A 115 -15.28 15.82 7.16
CA GLY A 115 -14.75 16.80 8.11
C GLY A 115 -13.25 16.68 8.40
N VAL A 116 -12.50 15.91 7.59
CA VAL A 116 -11.07 15.69 7.76
C VAL A 116 -10.26 16.82 7.13
N LYS A 117 -9.31 17.40 7.88
CA LYS A 117 -8.41 18.47 7.41
C LYS A 117 -7.01 17.93 7.18
N CYS A 118 -6.76 17.33 6.02
CA CYS A 118 -5.46 16.75 5.64
C CYS A 118 -4.73 17.50 4.52
N GLY A 119 -5.32 18.59 4.01
CA GLY A 119 -4.78 19.33 2.87
C GLY A 119 -4.95 18.59 1.54
N LYS A 120 -4.27 19.08 0.50
CA LYS A 120 -4.33 18.49 -0.83
C LYS A 120 -3.59 17.15 -0.86
N LEU A 121 -4.24 16.10 -1.37
CA LEU A 121 -3.60 14.81 -1.57
C LEU A 121 -2.68 14.89 -2.80
N SER A 122 -1.49 14.31 -2.69
CA SER A 122 -0.52 14.24 -3.79
C SER A 122 -0.11 12.79 -4.08
N VAL A 123 0.36 12.55 -5.30
CA VAL A 123 0.85 11.24 -5.76
C VAL A 123 2.36 11.31 -5.96
N ILE A 124 3.09 10.34 -5.40
CA ILE A 124 4.50 10.11 -5.70
C ILE A 124 4.56 9.24 -6.96
N SER A 125 4.84 9.88 -8.10
CA SER A 125 4.74 9.31 -9.45
C SER A 125 5.68 8.12 -9.72
N ASP A 126 6.90 8.17 -9.17
CA ASP A 126 7.91 7.12 -9.29
C ASP A 126 8.46 6.79 -7.91
N TRP A 127 8.22 5.56 -7.47
CA TRP A 127 8.56 5.14 -6.11
C TRP A 127 9.37 3.85 -6.02
N MET A 128 9.49 3.07 -7.10
CA MET A 128 10.29 1.84 -7.12
C MET A 128 11.05 1.69 -8.44
N ASN A 129 12.22 1.05 -8.40
CA ASN A 129 12.89 0.54 -9.58
C ASN A 129 12.22 -0.78 -10.01
N ASN A 130 11.67 -0.81 -11.22
CA ASN A 130 10.92 -1.98 -11.72
C ASN A 130 11.79 -3.23 -11.92
N GLU A 131 13.09 -3.06 -12.18
CA GLU A 131 14.01 -4.17 -12.42
C GLU A 131 14.53 -4.79 -11.14
N THR A 132 14.85 -3.95 -10.14
CA THR A 132 15.48 -4.40 -8.88
C THR A 132 14.49 -4.59 -7.73
N GLY A 133 13.31 -3.99 -7.79
CA GLY A 133 12.35 -3.94 -6.68
C GLY A 133 12.74 -2.95 -5.58
N GLU A 134 13.83 -2.19 -5.76
CA GLU A 134 14.29 -1.24 -4.76
C GLU A 134 13.39 0.00 -4.73
N ILE A 135 13.02 0.42 -3.51
CA ILE A 135 12.34 1.70 -3.31
C ILE A 135 13.31 2.85 -3.57
N LEU A 136 12.89 3.82 -4.38
CA LEU A 136 13.74 4.95 -4.76
C LEU A 136 14.00 5.90 -3.57
N ASP A 137 15.21 6.44 -3.48
CA ASP A 137 15.56 7.42 -2.45
C ASP A 137 14.74 8.70 -2.57
N SER A 138 14.38 9.09 -3.79
CA SER A 138 13.49 10.22 -4.06
C SER A 138 12.12 10.06 -3.39
N ALA A 139 11.54 8.85 -3.42
CA ALA A 139 10.27 8.55 -2.77
C ALA A 139 10.39 8.54 -1.25
N GLY A 140 11.46 7.94 -0.71
CA GLY A 140 11.76 8.01 0.72
C GLY A 140 11.91 9.45 1.21
N ALA A 141 12.65 10.29 0.46
CA ALA A 141 12.83 11.70 0.77
C ALA A 141 11.53 12.50 0.64
N ALA A 142 10.66 12.17 -0.32
CA ALA A 142 9.34 12.79 -0.44
C ALA A 142 8.47 12.51 0.78
N VAL A 143 8.40 11.24 1.22
CA VAL A 143 7.64 10.84 2.42
C VAL A 143 8.23 11.46 3.69
N ALA A 144 9.56 11.51 3.81
CA ALA A 144 10.22 12.07 4.99
C ALA A 144 9.98 13.57 5.20
N ARG A 145 9.58 14.32 4.14
CA ARG A 145 9.26 15.74 4.21
C ARG A 145 7.80 16.03 4.61
N LEU A 146 6.96 14.99 4.70
CA LEU A 146 5.55 15.17 5.04
C LEU A 146 5.37 15.50 6.52
N SER A 147 4.43 16.39 6.78
CA SER A 147 4.06 16.79 8.13
C SER A 147 3.18 15.72 8.80
N PRO A 148 3.22 15.58 10.13
CA PRO A 148 2.25 14.77 10.87
C PRO A 148 0.81 15.09 10.46
N GLY A 149 0.00 14.05 10.23
CA GLY A 149 -1.39 14.17 9.77
C GLY A 149 -1.56 14.29 8.25
N SER A 150 -0.48 14.31 7.47
CA SER A 150 -0.57 14.30 6.00
C SER A 150 -0.94 12.92 5.44
N ILE A 151 -1.60 12.95 4.29
CA ILE A 151 -1.89 11.76 3.47
C ILE A 151 -1.22 11.96 2.11
N VAL A 152 -0.50 10.94 1.65
CA VAL A 152 0.10 10.88 0.32
C VAL A 152 -0.24 9.54 -0.34
N LEU A 153 -0.31 9.51 -1.67
CA LEU A 153 -0.45 8.29 -2.43
C LEU A 153 0.89 7.92 -3.09
N LEU A 154 1.23 6.64 -3.10
CA LEU A 154 2.20 6.12 -4.08
C LEU A 154 1.46 5.84 -5.38
N GLU A 155 2.10 6.07 -6.53
CA GLU A 155 1.51 5.77 -7.83
C GLU A 155 1.13 4.30 -8.00
N ASN A 156 0.18 4.03 -8.88
CA ASN A 156 -0.42 2.72 -9.19
C ASN A 156 0.60 1.59 -9.11
N THR A 157 0.37 0.62 -8.22
CA THR A 157 1.35 -0.46 -8.04
C THR A 157 1.49 -1.36 -9.24
N ARG A 158 0.47 -1.45 -10.12
CA ARG A 158 0.55 -2.18 -11.40
C ARG A 158 1.37 -1.45 -12.47
N LYS A 159 1.84 -0.22 -12.20
CA LYS A 159 2.95 0.38 -12.95
C LYS A 159 4.21 -0.49 -12.90
N TYR A 160 4.35 -1.27 -11.82
CA TYR A 160 5.50 -2.13 -11.58
C TYR A 160 5.13 -3.60 -11.68
N THR A 161 5.95 -4.38 -12.38
CA THR A 161 5.70 -5.81 -12.62
C THR A 161 5.73 -6.64 -11.34
N LEU A 162 6.43 -6.16 -10.31
CA LEU A 162 6.55 -6.83 -9.02
C LEU A 162 5.18 -7.10 -8.36
N GLU A 163 4.20 -6.19 -8.53
CA GLU A 163 2.83 -6.31 -8.01
C GLU A 163 2.15 -7.61 -8.47
N GLN A 164 2.50 -8.09 -9.67
CA GLN A 164 1.86 -9.24 -10.31
C GLN A 164 2.78 -10.46 -10.38
N ALA A 165 4.01 -10.34 -9.86
CA ALA A 165 5.08 -11.33 -10.07
C ALA A 165 4.73 -12.73 -9.54
N LEU A 166 3.93 -12.81 -8.47
CA LEU A 166 3.55 -14.09 -7.85
C LEU A 166 2.30 -14.75 -8.45
N TRP A 167 1.55 -14.09 -9.35
CA TRP A 167 0.28 -14.62 -9.86
C TRP A 167 0.41 -15.95 -10.61
N LYS A 168 1.54 -16.15 -11.27
CA LYS A 168 1.84 -17.36 -12.07
C LYS A 168 3.18 -17.98 -11.69
N ALA A 169 3.79 -17.53 -10.60
CA ALA A 169 5.10 -18.01 -10.17
C ALA A 169 5.02 -19.47 -9.73
N LYS A 170 6.00 -20.25 -10.16
CA LYS A 170 6.25 -21.63 -9.71
C LYS A 170 7.45 -21.64 -8.77
N PRO A 171 7.66 -22.71 -7.98
CA PRO A 171 8.83 -22.83 -7.11
C PRO A 171 10.17 -22.59 -7.83
N ALA A 172 10.28 -22.98 -9.09
CA ALA A 172 11.48 -22.76 -9.92
C ALA A 172 11.76 -21.28 -10.24
N ASP A 173 10.75 -20.40 -10.21
CA ASP A 173 10.90 -18.97 -10.49
C ASP A 173 11.35 -18.18 -9.26
N LEU A 174 11.13 -18.74 -8.06
CA LEU A 174 11.34 -18.04 -6.79
C LEU A 174 12.78 -17.58 -6.54
N PRO A 175 13.84 -18.35 -6.89
CA PRO A 175 15.21 -17.87 -6.73
C PRO A 175 15.50 -16.56 -7.46
N GLY A 176 14.85 -16.33 -8.61
CA GLY A 176 14.98 -15.09 -9.38
C GLY A 176 14.10 -13.94 -8.87
N LEU A 177 12.95 -14.24 -8.25
CA LEU A 177 12.01 -13.25 -7.72
C LEU A 177 12.34 -12.80 -6.30
N ALA A 178 12.82 -13.71 -5.47
CA ALA A 178 13.03 -13.48 -4.04
C ALA A 178 13.97 -12.30 -3.73
N PRO A 179 15.08 -12.06 -4.45
CA PRO A 179 15.91 -10.88 -4.23
C PRO A 179 15.14 -9.57 -4.42
N LYS A 180 14.29 -9.48 -5.46
CA LYS A 180 13.50 -8.27 -5.76
C LYS A 180 12.42 -8.03 -4.71
N LEU A 181 11.73 -9.10 -4.30
CA LEU A 181 10.71 -9.04 -3.25
C LEU A 181 11.32 -8.65 -1.89
N ALA A 182 12.50 -9.18 -1.58
CA ALA A 182 13.24 -8.80 -0.37
C ALA A 182 13.67 -7.33 -0.41
N ALA A 183 14.21 -6.87 -1.56
CA ALA A 183 14.56 -5.45 -1.76
C ALA A 183 13.35 -4.52 -1.58
N TYR A 184 12.20 -4.88 -2.15
CA TYR A 184 10.94 -4.16 -1.96
C TYR A 184 10.51 -4.11 -0.50
N ALA A 185 10.42 -5.26 0.18
CA ALA A 185 9.96 -5.32 1.56
C ALA A 185 10.88 -4.52 2.50
N ASN A 186 12.20 -4.62 2.31
CA ASN A 186 13.17 -3.85 3.09
C ASN A 186 13.10 -2.36 2.77
N GLY A 187 13.02 -1.99 1.49
CA GLY A 187 12.94 -0.60 1.08
C GLY A 187 11.65 0.08 1.54
N MET A 188 10.50 -0.59 1.49
CA MET A 188 9.25 -0.07 2.03
C MET A 188 9.38 0.20 3.52
N ARG A 189 9.94 -0.76 4.26
CA ARG A 189 10.20 -0.64 5.71
C ARG A 189 11.11 0.52 6.07
N GLU A 190 12.17 0.70 5.30
CA GLU A 190 13.24 1.65 5.60
C GLU A 190 12.85 3.07 5.17
N LYS A 191 12.39 3.21 3.92
CA LYS A 191 12.21 4.49 3.25
C LYS A 191 10.79 5.04 3.39
N ILE A 192 9.78 4.17 3.41
CA ILE A 192 8.37 4.59 3.38
C ILE A 192 7.74 4.54 4.78
N GLY A 193 7.63 3.38 5.41
CA GLY A 193 6.98 3.24 6.72
C GLY A 193 7.19 1.86 7.34
N ARG A 194 6.98 1.73 8.65
CA ARG A 194 7.19 0.46 9.37
C ARG A 194 5.90 -0.18 9.86
N VAL A 195 4.83 0.60 9.92
CA VAL A 195 3.49 0.15 10.30
C VAL A 195 2.71 -0.06 9.02
N HIS A 196 2.06 -1.20 8.90
CA HIS A 196 1.28 -1.57 7.73
C HIS A 196 -0.15 -1.85 8.15
N VAL A 197 -1.08 -1.20 7.48
CA VAL A 197 -2.52 -1.40 7.59
C VAL A 197 -3.00 -1.86 6.21
N ASN A 198 -3.79 -2.94 6.19
CA ASN A 198 -4.43 -3.40 4.97
C ASN A 198 -5.94 -3.13 5.08
N GLU A 199 -6.44 -2.32 4.17
CA GLU A 199 -7.84 -1.94 4.02
C GLU A 199 -8.34 -2.45 2.66
N GLY A 200 -8.89 -3.66 2.65
CA GLY A 200 -9.30 -4.36 1.43
C GLY A 200 -9.32 -5.87 1.60
#